data_AF-A0A1V4PW36-F1
#
_entry.id   AF-A0A1V4PW36-F1
#
_cell.length_a   1.000
_cell.length_b   1.000
_cell.length_c   1.000
_cell.angle_alpha   90.00
_cell.angle_beta   90.00
_cell.angle_gamma   90.00
#
_symmetry.space_group_name_H-M   'P 1'
#
loop_
_entity.id
_entity.type
_entity.pdbx_description
1 polymer ?
#
loop_
_entity_poly.entity_id
_entity_poly.type
_entity_poly.pdbx_seq_one_letter_code
_entity_poly.pdbx_strand_id
1 'polypeptide(L)'
;TGGGSLIPMADVIRMASHAHHYLAVFDKHTNQALYLGRSRRLASVGQRIVLHARDRGCTKPGCTVPGYGTQVHHTNGWAKNGQTNIDEVVFACGGDNRLAEQGWTVTVGPDGVQWIPPPQLDVGQARLNYLHHPERLLAEPGDESAA
;
A
#
# COMPACT_ATOMS: atom_id res chain seq x y z
N THR A 1 3.93 -3.59 14.49
CA THR A 1 4.83 -4.23 13.50
C THR A 1 4.07 -4.48 12.20
N GLY A 2 4.73 -4.98 11.15
CA GLY A 2 4.07 -5.35 9.87
C GLY A 2 3.00 -6.45 10.00
N GLY A 3 2.99 -7.19 11.12
CA GLY A 3 1.93 -8.14 11.50
C GLY A 3 0.85 -7.58 12.42
N GLY A 4 0.88 -6.28 12.73
CA GLY A 4 -0.10 -5.61 13.61
C GLY A 4 0.18 -5.73 15.11
N SER A 5 1.11 -6.59 15.54
CA SER A 5 1.49 -6.68 16.96
C SER A 5 2.12 -5.38 17.46
N LEU A 6 1.71 -4.96 18.65
CA LEU A 6 2.34 -3.85 19.38
C LEU A 6 3.56 -4.37 20.13
N ILE A 7 4.67 -3.64 20.03
CA ILE A 7 5.93 -3.95 20.69
C ILE A 7 6.45 -2.64 21.29
N PRO A 8 6.99 -2.63 22.52
CA PRO A 8 7.63 -1.44 23.09
C PRO A 8 8.75 -0.91 22.17
N MET A 9 8.90 0.42 22.09
CA MET A 9 9.91 1.03 21.21
C MET A 9 11.33 0.53 21.48
N ALA A 10 11.70 0.31 22.74
CA ALA A 10 13.00 -0.24 23.10
C ALA A 10 13.25 -1.62 22.49
N ASP A 11 12.23 -2.49 22.49
CA ASP A 11 12.31 -3.82 21.88
C ASP A 11 12.34 -3.75 20.36
N VAL A 12 11.55 -2.86 19.75
CA VAL A 12 11.59 -2.64 18.30
C VAL A 12 12.98 -2.19 17.86
N ILE A 13 13.59 -1.21 18.54
CA ILE A 13 14.93 -0.71 18.24
C ILE A 13 15.97 -1.83 18.41
N ARG A 14 15.90 -2.56 19.53
CA ARG A 14 16.79 -3.69 19.81
C ARG A 14 16.69 -4.76 18.72
N MET A 15 15.48 -5.16 18.33
CA MET A 15 15.26 -6.15 17.26
C MET A 15 15.71 -5.62 15.89
N ALA A 16 15.39 -4.36 15.57
CA ALA A 16 15.74 -3.74 14.31
C ALA A 16 17.25 -3.60 14.11
N SER A 17 18.03 -3.40 15.18
CA SER A 17 19.49 -3.25 15.11
C SER A 17 20.20 -4.43 14.42
N HIS A 18 19.60 -5.62 14.42
CA HIS A 18 20.12 -6.82 13.78
C HIS A 18 19.37 -7.20 12.48
N ALA A 19 18.42 -6.38 12.03
CA ALA A 19 17.60 -6.67 10.86
C ALA A 19 18.33 -6.36 9.55
N HIS A 20 17.84 -6.93 8.44
CA HIS A 20 18.21 -6.46 7.11
C HIS A 20 17.51 -5.13 6.84
N HIS A 21 18.30 -4.06 6.80
CA HIS A 21 17.81 -2.72 6.52
C HIS A 21 17.68 -2.51 5.02
N TYR A 22 16.47 -2.21 4.57
CA TYR A 22 16.19 -1.83 3.19
C TYR A 22 15.91 -0.33 3.15
N LEU A 23 16.56 0.37 2.23
CA LEU A 23 16.31 1.77 1.96
C LEU A 23 15.49 1.88 0.67
N ALA A 24 14.30 2.50 0.75
CA ALA A 24 13.56 2.91 -0.43
C ALA A 24 14.17 4.23 -0.94
N VAL A 25 14.98 4.14 -1.98
CA VAL A 25 15.53 5.29 -2.70
C VAL A 25 14.70 5.45 -3.97
N PHE A 26 14.31 6.67 -4.33
CA PHE A 26 13.45 6.93 -5.50
C PHE A 26 14.17 7.61 -6.68
N ASP A 27 15.36 8.19 -6.46
CA ASP A 27 16.17 8.86 -7.48
C ASP A 27 17.65 8.39 -7.46
N LYS A 28 18.33 8.38 -8.62
CA LYS A 28 19.76 8.05 -8.82
C LYS A 28 20.27 6.76 -8.13
N HIS A 29 19.49 5.70 -8.15
CA HIS A 29 19.87 4.38 -7.62
C HIS A 29 20.05 3.30 -8.73
N THR A 30 20.76 2.22 -8.43
CA THR A 30 20.73 0.90 -9.12
C THR A 30 20.18 -0.12 -8.11
N ASN A 31 19.58 -1.30 -8.37
CA ASN A 31 19.28 -2.11 -9.55
C ASN A 31 18.06 -3.03 -9.25
N GLN A 32 17.01 -2.53 -8.57
CA GLN A 32 15.83 -3.33 -8.25
C GLN A 32 14.68 -2.97 -9.20
N ALA A 33 14.32 -3.89 -10.09
CA ALA A 33 13.19 -3.69 -11.00
C ALA A 33 11.87 -3.64 -10.21
N LEU A 34 11.31 -2.43 -10.13
CA LEU A 34 9.99 -2.17 -9.56
C LEU A 34 8.89 -2.12 -10.64
N TYR A 35 9.30 -2.10 -11.90
CA TYR A 35 8.44 -2.08 -13.08
C TYR A 35 8.62 -3.39 -13.85
N LEU A 36 7.78 -4.37 -13.58
CA LEU A 36 7.87 -5.71 -14.19
C LEU A 36 6.93 -5.88 -15.39
N GLY A 37 6.00 -4.94 -15.58
CA GLY A 37 4.98 -5.00 -16.61
C GLY A 37 4.20 -6.32 -16.57
N ARG A 38 4.10 -6.97 -17.73
CA ARG A 38 3.43 -8.28 -17.93
C ARG A 38 4.34 -9.49 -17.79
N SER A 39 5.64 -9.31 -17.51
CA SER A 39 6.58 -10.43 -17.45
C SER A 39 6.29 -11.39 -16.29
N ARG A 40 5.67 -10.88 -15.22
CA ARG A 40 5.29 -11.64 -14.02
C ARG A 40 3.98 -11.13 -13.45
N ARG A 41 3.12 -12.07 -13.03
CA ARG A 41 1.86 -11.76 -12.33
C ARG A 41 2.07 -11.41 -10.86
N LEU A 42 3.00 -12.09 -10.18
CA LEU A 42 3.21 -11.92 -8.75
C LEU A 42 4.27 -10.84 -8.51
N ALA A 43 3.99 -9.98 -7.53
CA ALA A 43 4.91 -8.94 -7.10
C ALA A 43 6.22 -9.53 -6.57
N SER A 44 7.33 -8.88 -6.88
CA SER A 44 8.65 -9.26 -6.38
C SER A 44 8.80 -8.93 -4.89
N VAL A 45 9.85 -9.48 -4.27
CA VAL A 45 10.23 -9.14 -2.89
C VAL A 45 10.49 -7.63 -2.76
N GLY A 46 11.19 -7.02 -3.73
CA GLY A 46 11.44 -5.57 -3.73
C GLY A 46 10.16 -4.75 -3.77
N GLN A 47 9.20 -5.12 -4.62
CA GLN A 47 7.89 -4.45 -4.66
C GLN A 47 7.15 -4.60 -3.33
N ARG A 48 7.14 -5.78 -2.71
CA ARG A 48 6.53 -5.97 -1.37
C ARG A 48 7.19 -5.12 -0.29
N ILE A 49 8.52 -4.96 -0.31
CA ILE A 49 9.23 -4.07 0.62
C ILE A 49 8.76 -2.62 0.44
N VAL A 50 8.68 -2.14 -0.81
CA VAL A 50 8.17 -0.80 -1.09
C VAL A 50 6.72 -0.64 -0.62
N LEU A 51 5.86 -1.64 -0.83
CA LEU A 51 4.48 -1.62 -0.35
C LEU A 51 4.39 -1.63 1.19
N HIS A 52 5.29 -2.31 1.89
CA HIS A 52 5.37 -2.22 3.35
C HIS A 52 5.73 -0.82 3.84
N ALA A 53 6.59 -0.10 3.12
CA ALA A 53 6.93 1.27 3.44
C ALA A 53 5.79 2.24 3.08
N ARG A 54 5.23 2.11 1.87
CA ARG A 54 4.22 3.02 1.30
C ARG A 54 2.82 2.79 1.84
N ASP A 55 2.34 1.54 1.87
CA ASP A 55 0.94 1.22 2.18
C ASP A 55 0.74 0.81 3.65
N ARG A 56 1.77 0.20 4.27
CA ARG A 56 1.84 -0.29 5.67
C ARG A 56 0.80 -1.36 6.08
N GLY A 57 -0.34 -1.43 5.39
CA GLY A 57 -1.45 -2.35 5.60
C GLY A 57 -2.45 -2.31 4.45
N CYS A 58 -3.66 -2.79 4.66
CA CYS A 58 -4.67 -2.77 3.61
C CYS A 58 -5.08 -1.33 3.29
N THR A 59 -4.99 -0.95 2.02
CA THR A 59 -5.26 0.45 1.60
C THR A 59 -6.74 0.82 1.57
N LYS A 60 -7.66 -0.14 1.71
CA LYS A 60 -9.11 0.13 1.74
C LYS A 60 -9.47 0.99 2.96
N PRO A 61 -10.22 2.09 2.78
CA PRO A 61 -10.69 2.93 3.88
C PRO A 61 -11.36 2.12 5.00
N GLY A 62 -10.89 2.30 6.23
CA GLY A 62 -11.43 1.66 7.42
C GLY A 62 -10.96 0.22 7.69
N CYS A 63 -10.17 -0.39 6.79
CA CYS A 63 -9.62 -1.72 7.02
C CYS A 63 -8.43 -1.65 8.00
N THR A 64 -8.37 -2.58 8.95
CA THR A 64 -7.31 -2.65 9.97
C THR A 64 -6.27 -3.73 9.68
N VAL A 65 -6.43 -4.50 8.60
CA VAL A 65 -5.56 -5.65 8.30
C VAL A 65 -4.13 -5.17 8.02
N PRO A 66 -3.14 -5.61 8.81
CA PRO A 66 -1.76 -5.14 8.69
C PRO A 66 -1.08 -5.76 7.46
N GLY A 67 0.04 -5.19 7.02
CA GLY A 67 0.71 -5.57 5.76
C GLY A 67 0.93 -7.08 5.58
N TYR A 68 1.29 -7.83 6.63
CA TYR A 68 1.48 -9.28 6.53
C TYR A 68 0.18 -10.06 6.21
N GLY A 69 -0.98 -9.50 6.52
CA GLY A 69 -2.30 -10.05 6.18
C GLY A 69 -2.80 -9.61 4.80
N THR A 70 -1.97 -8.94 4.00
CA THR A 70 -2.36 -8.40 2.69
C THR A 70 -1.77 -9.17 1.52
N GLN A 71 -2.45 -9.04 0.40
CA GLN A 71 -2.02 -9.46 -0.93
C GLN A 71 -1.63 -8.21 -1.72
N VAL A 72 -0.86 -8.40 -2.79
CA VAL A 72 -0.58 -7.33 -3.75
C VAL A 72 -1.66 -7.35 -4.82
N HIS A 73 -2.50 -6.31 -4.84
CA HIS A 73 -3.60 -6.09 -5.76
C HIS A 73 -3.16 -5.18 -6.90
N HIS A 74 -3.55 -5.51 -8.13
CA HIS A 74 -3.36 -4.64 -9.30
C HIS A 74 -4.51 -3.64 -9.39
N THR A 75 -4.22 -2.35 -9.47
CA THR A 75 -5.24 -1.27 -9.57
C THR A 75 -6.14 -1.44 -10.80
N ASN A 76 -5.54 -1.86 -11.91
CA ASN A 76 -6.25 -2.48 -13.02
C ASN A 76 -6.03 -3.99 -12.94
N GLY A 77 -7.08 -4.79 -12.73
CA GLY A 77 -6.94 -6.23 -12.48
C GLY A 77 -6.06 -6.93 -13.52
N TRP A 78 -5.22 -7.90 -13.09
CA TRP A 78 -4.30 -8.63 -13.98
C TRP A 78 -5.01 -9.25 -15.20
N ALA A 79 -6.22 -9.77 -15.01
CA ALA A 79 -7.03 -10.34 -16.09
C ALA A 79 -7.50 -9.30 -17.12
N LYS A 80 -7.55 -8.02 -16.73
CA LYS A 80 -7.91 -6.85 -17.55
C LYS A 80 -6.67 -6.11 -18.10
N ASN A 81 -5.58 -6.84 -18.30
CA ASN A 81 -4.31 -6.31 -18.80
C ASN A 81 -3.54 -5.38 -17.84
N GLY A 82 -3.78 -5.48 -16.53
CA GLY A 82 -2.98 -4.79 -15.51
C GLY A 82 -1.50 -5.16 -15.51
N GLN A 83 -0.66 -4.23 -15.05
CA GLN A 83 0.79 -4.38 -14.99
C GLN A 83 1.30 -4.57 -13.56
N THR A 84 2.31 -5.40 -13.39
CA THR A 84 3.01 -5.54 -12.10
C THR A 84 4.08 -4.45 -11.97
N ASN A 85 3.65 -3.19 -11.97
CA ASN A 85 4.47 -2.01 -11.74
C ASN A 85 4.16 -1.43 -10.36
N ILE A 86 5.13 -0.84 -9.68
CA ILE A 86 4.99 -0.46 -8.26
C ILE A 86 3.94 0.63 -8.01
N ASP A 87 3.70 1.48 -9.00
CA ASP A 87 2.65 2.51 -9.06
C ASP A 87 1.29 1.97 -9.54
N GLU A 88 1.23 0.73 -10.01
CA GLU A 88 0.01 0.04 -10.45
C GLU A 88 -0.41 -1.11 -9.53
N VAL A 89 0.28 -1.29 -8.40
CA VAL A 89 -0.06 -2.30 -7.40
C VAL A 89 -0.10 -1.73 -5.99
N VAL A 90 -0.97 -2.29 -5.15
CA VAL A 90 -1.23 -1.84 -3.77
C VAL A 90 -1.44 -3.02 -2.83
N PHE A 91 -1.32 -2.82 -1.53
CA PHE A 91 -1.78 -3.79 -0.55
C PHE A 91 -3.30 -3.79 -0.37
N ALA A 92 -3.89 -4.99 -0.44
CA ALA A 92 -5.30 -5.25 -0.11
C ALA A 92 -5.44 -6.58 0.64
N CYS A 93 -6.24 -6.65 1.70
CA CYS A 93 -6.50 -7.91 2.39
C CYS A 93 -7.26 -8.89 1.48
N GLY A 94 -7.33 -10.18 1.82
CA GLY A 94 -8.03 -11.16 0.98
C GLY A 94 -9.53 -10.85 0.75
N GLY A 95 -10.18 -10.15 1.68
CA GLY A 95 -11.54 -9.64 1.50
C GLY A 95 -11.58 -8.49 0.50
N ASP A 96 -10.83 -7.43 0.77
CA ASP A 96 -10.83 -6.20 -0.03
C ASP A 96 -10.25 -6.40 -1.44
N ASN A 97 -9.27 -7.30 -1.62
CA ASN A 97 -8.75 -7.67 -2.94
C ASN A 97 -9.84 -8.29 -3.82
N ARG A 98 -10.73 -9.10 -3.25
CA ARG A 98 -11.88 -9.67 -3.99
C ARG A 98 -12.97 -8.62 -4.21
N LEU A 99 -13.19 -7.74 -3.24
CA LEU A 99 -14.15 -6.64 -3.34
C LEU A 99 -13.73 -5.64 -4.43
N ALA A 100 -12.43 -5.39 -4.60
CA ALA A 100 -11.89 -4.50 -5.62
C ALA A 100 -12.37 -4.87 -7.04
N GLU A 101 -12.50 -6.17 -7.32
CA GLU A 101 -12.98 -6.66 -8.61
C GLU A 101 -14.51 -6.56 -8.79
N GLN A 102 -15.25 -6.06 -7.79
CA GLN A 102 -16.71 -5.91 -7.78
C GLN A 102 -17.15 -4.45 -7.97
N GLY A 103 -16.57 -3.76 -8.95
CA GLY A 103 -16.97 -2.41 -9.34
C GLY A 103 -16.34 -1.27 -8.53
N TRP A 104 -15.42 -1.58 -7.63
CA TRP A 104 -14.57 -0.57 -7.01
C TRP A 104 -13.46 -0.15 -7.98
N THR A 105 -13.09 1.12 -7.94
CA THR A 105 -11.93 1.64 -8.67
C THR A 105 -10.85 2.01 -7.67
N VAL A 106 -9.63 1.50 -7.88
CA VAL A 106 -8.48 1.78 -7.02
C VAL A 106 -7.47 2.59 -7.81
N THR A 107 -7.05 3.74 -7.28
CA THR A 107 -6.07 4.62 -7.92
C THR A 107 -4.94 4.94 -6.96
N VAL A 108 -3.73 5.07 -7.49
CA VAL A 108 -2.56 5.57 -6.75
C VAL A 108 -2.35 7.02 -7.15
N GLY A 109 -2.42 7.92 -6.19
CA GLY A 109 -2.19 9.35 -6.39
C GLY A 109 -1.14 9.91 -5.43
N PRO A 110 -0.81 11.21 -5.54
CA PRO A 110 0.14 11.87 -4.63
C PRO A 110 -0.32 11.80 -3.17
N ASP A 111 -1.63 11.86 -2.93
CA ASP A 111 -2.22 11.76 -1.58
C ASP A 111 -2.31 10.30 -1.07
N GLY A 112 -1.82 9.33 -1.84
CA GLY A 112 -1.86 7.91 -1.56
C GLY A 112 -2.93 7.14 -2.34
N VAL A 113 -3.31 5.98 -1.80
CA VAL A 113 -4.18 5.02 -2.50
C VAL A 113 -5.66 5.32 -2.22
N GLN A 114 -6.40 5.68 -3.26
CA GLN A 114 -7.83 5.97 -3.19
C GLN A 114 -8.66 4.76 -3.63
N TRP A 115 -9.72 4.49 -2.88
CA TRP A 115 -10.74 3.50 -3.22
C TRP A 115 -12.07 4.19 -3.50
N ILE A 116 -12.47 4.20 -4.76
CA ILE A 116 -13.72 4.80 -5.23
C ILE A 116 -14.76 3.68 -5.32
N PRO A 117 -15.88 3.80 -4.58
CA PRO A 117 -16.99 2.83 -4.63
C PRO A 117 -17.71 2.86 -6.00
N PRO A 118 -18.45 1.80 -6.36
CA PRO A 118 -19.45 1.90 -7.41
C PRO A 118 -20.54 2.92 -6.99
N PRO A 119 -21.21 3.60 -7.95
CA PRO A 119 -22.14 4.71 -7.64
C PRO A 119 -23.23 4.37 -6.62
N GLN A 120 -23.70 3.12 -6.60
CA GLN A 120 -24.75 2.66 -5.69
C GLN A 120 -24.28 2.58 -4.22
N LEU A 121 -22.97 2.49 -4.00
CA LEU A 121 -22.34 2.44 -2.68
C LEU A 121 -21.63 3.75 -2.34
N ASP A 122 -21.79 4.79 -3.16
CA ASP A 122 -21.15 6.07 -2.92
C ASP A 122 -22.01 6.99 -2.07
N VAL A 123 -21.74 7.03 -0.76
CA VAL A 123 -22.50 7.80 0.22
C VAL A 123 -21.64 8.84 0.95
N GLY A 124 -20.53 9.26 0.33
CA GLY A 124 -19.63 10.28 0.89
C GLY A 124 -18.59 9.75 1.89
N GLN A 125 -18.38 8.43 1.93
CA GLN A 125 -17.32 7.84 2.76
C GLN A 125 -15.90 8.21 2.28
N ALA A 126 -14.94 8.15 3.21
CA ALA A 126 -13.53 8.37 2.93
C ALA A 126 -13.00 7.48 1.80
N ARG A 127 -12.05 8.04 1.02
CA ARG A 127 -11.39 7.34 -0.09
C ARG A 127 -10.02 6.78 0.29
N LEU A 128 -9.39 7.34 1.32
CA LEU A 128 -8.10 6.94 1.85
C LEU A 128 -8.25 6.13 3.14
N ASN A 129 -7.28 5.26 3.43
CA ASN A 129 -7.18 4.63 4.74
C ASN A 129 -6.22 5.40 5.66
N TYR A 130 -6.78 6.14 6.61
CA TYR A 130 -6.01 6.89 7.60
C TYR A 130 -5.48 6.04 8.76
N LEU A 131 -5.97 4.80 8.94
CA LEU A 131 -5.55 3.96 10.08
C LEU A 131 -4.09 3.51 9.96
N HIS A 132 -3.62 3.28 8.74
CA HIS A 132 -2.23 2.94 8.46
C HIS A 132 -1.34 4.17 8.24
N HIS A 133 -1.96 5.35 8.06
CA HIS A 133 -1.30 6.64 7.87
C HIS A 133 -1.90 7.73 8.78
N PRO A 134 -1.84 7.56 10.11
CA PRO A 134 -2.43 8.52 11.04
C PRO A 134 -1.79 9.90 10.95
N GLU A 135 -0.54 10.01 10.49
CA GLU A 135 0.15 11.27 10.25
C GLU A 135 -0.60 12.18 9.26
N ARG A 136 -1.38 11.62 8.34
CA ARG A 136 -2.15 12.41 7.35
C ARG A 136 -3.34 13.14 7.96
N LEU A 137 -3.80 12.72 9.14
CA LEU A 137 -4.81 13.46 9.89
C LEU A 137 -4.23 14.70 10.58
N LEU A 138 -2.90 14.76 10.72
CA LEU A 138 -2.18 15.84 11.37
C LEU A 138 -1.60 16.85 10.38
N ALA A 139 -1.60 16.54 9.08
CA ALA A 139 -1.08 17.43 8.05
C ALA A 139 -1.96 18.67 7.91
N GLU A 140 -1.34 19.86 7.91
CA GLU A 140 -2.06 21.09 7.60
C GLU A 140 -2.44 21.11 6.09
N PRO A 141 -3.57 21.73 5.73
CA PRO A 141 -3.96 21.83 4.32
C PRO A 141 -2.87 22.55 3.50
N GLY A 142 -2.22 21.82 2.59
CA GLY A 142 -1.20 22.36 1.67
C GLY A 142 0.26 22.08 2.06
N ASP A 143 0.53 21.32 3.12
CA ASP A 143 1.90 20.93 3.48
C ASP A 143 2.31 19.62 2.78
N GLU A 144 3.00 19.75 1.64
CA GLU A 144 3.54 18.62 0.87
C GLU A 144 4.76 17.95 1.54
N SER A 145 5.28 18.50 2.65
CA SER A 145 6.48 17.96 3.31
C SER A 145 6.24 16.69 4.15
N ALA A 146 4.98 16.29 4.32
CA ALA A 146 4.57 15.14 5.14
C ALA A 146 4.34 13.84 4.34
N ALA A 147 4.58 13.83 3.03
CA ALA A 147 4.33 12.70 2.13
C ALA A 147 5.57 11.83 1.85
#